data_AF-A0A2G1ZWC0-F1
#
_entry.id   AF-A0A2G1ZWC0-F1
#
_cell.length_a   1.000
_cell.length_b   1.000
_cell.length_c   1.000
_cell.angle_alpha   90.00
_cell.angle_beta   90.00
_cell.angle_gamma   90.00
#
_symmetry.space_group_name_H-M   'P 1'
#
loop_
_entity.id
_entity.type
_entity.pdbx_description
1 polymer ?
#
loop_
_entity_poly.entity_id
_entity_poly.type
_entity_poly.pdbx_seq_one_letter_code
_entity_poly.pdbx_strand_id
1 'polypeptide(L)'
;INRATPKTQSALLEAMQERQVTIEGRTFVLPEPFHVLATANPVEHEGTYPLPEAQLDRFLLRTSLGYPDAASEMRVIQERPSMNALTDLQPAVTLEEIRSMQIMTDETKLDTSIASYIQQLAQKSRNIPELSLGLSTRGALAVAQAARATARLKDRDYVIPEDVAEHFVAATSHRMAPSDPSLIDDARALEQIADDILRSVDVPI
;
A
#
# COMPACT_ATOMS: atom_id res chain seq x y z
N ILE A 1 -1.90 -0.01 -14.83
CA ILE A 1 -2.48 1.34 -14.64
C ILE A 1 -1.73 2.41 -15.43
N ASN A 2 -0.39 2.40 -15.48
CA ASN A 2 0.39 3.42 -16.18
C ASN A 2 0.29 3.41 -17.72
N ARG A 3 -0.30 2.40 -18.36
CA ARG A 3 -0.61 2.41 -19.81
C ARG A 3 -1.95 3.06 -20.16
N ALA A 4 -2.78 3.38 -19.16
CA ALA A 4 -4.07 4.02 -19.38
C ALA A 4 -3.89 5.54 -19.49
N THR A 5 -4.77 6.21 -20.25
CA THR A 5 -4.74 7.67 -20.37
C THR A 5 -4.94 8.35 -18.99
N PRO A 6 -4.43 9.57 -18.78
CA PRO A 6 -4.64 10.29 -17.52
C PRO A 6 -6.11 10.43 -17.12
N LYS A 7 -7.02 10.57 -18.10
CA LYS A 7 -8.47 10.62 -17.85
C LYS A 7 -9.00 9.30 -17.27
N THR A 8 -8.54 8.18 -17.80
CA THR A 8 -8.90 6.84 -17.30
C THR A 8 -8.33 6.59 -15.91
N GLN A 9 -7.09 7.02 -15.65
CA GLN A 9 -6.47 6.94 -14.32
C GLN A 9 -7.29 7.76 -13.30
N SER A 10 -7.64 9.00 -13.62
CA SER A 10 -8.46 9.85 -12.75
C SER A 10 -9.82 9.24 -12.43
N ALA A 11 -10.51 8.65 -13.43
CA ALA A 11 -11.81 8.01 -13.22
C ALA A 11 -11.72 6.81 -12.24
N LEU A 12 -10.66 6.00 -12.35
CA LEU A 12 -10.43 4.90 -11.41
C LEU A 12 -10.19 5.41 -9.98
N LEU A 13 -9.39 6.48 -9.84
CA LEU A 13 -9.05 7.06 -8.53
C LEU A 13 -10.24 7.77 -7.88
N GLU A 14 -11.12 8.37 -8.68
CA GLU A 14 -12.41 8.88 -8.23
C GLU A 14 -13.28 7.75 -7.70
N ALA A 15 -13.41 6.65 -8.44
CA ALA A 15 -14.14 5.47 -7.99
C ALA A 15 -13.58 4.88 -6.68
N MET A 16 -12.25 4.87 -6.51
CA MET A 16 -11.59 4.46 -5.28
C MET A 16 -11.90 5.37 -4.09
N GLN A 17 -11.99 6.68 -4.31
CA GLN A 17 -12.20 7.68 -3.27
C GLN A 17 -13.67 7.82 -2.88
N GLU A 18 -14.55 7.91 -3.87
CA GLU A 18 -15.98 8.20 -3.69
C GLU A 18 -16.82 6.94 -3.51
N ARG A 19 -16.25 5.75 -3.78
CA ARG A 19 -16.96 4.46 -3.73
C ARG A 19 -18.22 4.41 -4.60
N GLN A 20 -18.27 5.25 -5.63
CA GLN A 20 -19.37 5.33 -6.59
C GLN A 20 -18.86 5.81 -7.95
N VAL A 21 -19.65 5.57 -8.98
CA VAL A 21 -19.40 6.07 -10.34
C VAL A 21 -20.67 6.66 -10.93
N THR A 22 -20.55 7.77 -11.67
CA THR A 22 -21.69 8.41 -12.34
C THR A 22 -21.59 8.22 -13.85
N ILE A 23 -22.62 7.62 -14.45
CA ILE A 23 -22.72 7.37 -15.90
C ILE A 23 -24.03 7.99 -16.38
N GLU A 24 -23.95 8.92 -17.33
CA GLU A 24 -25.14 9.58 -17.93
C GLU A 24 -26.13 10.14 -16.89
N GLY A 25 -25.61 10.75 -15.82
CA GLY A 25 -26.41 11.34 -14.74
C GLY A 25 -27.00 10.35 -13.74
N ARG A 26 -26.67 9.05 -13.86
CA ARG A 26 -27.04 8.02 -12.88
C ARG A 26 -25.82 7.59 -12.07
N THR A 27 -25.93 7.65 -10.75
CA THR A 27 -24.89 7.23 -9.81
C THR A 27 -25.07 5.76 -9.44
N PHE A 28 -23.99 4.99 -9.50
CA PHE A 28 -23.91 3.59 -9.12
C PHE A 28 -22.92 3.45 -7.96
N VAL A 29 -23.38 2.93 -6.83
CA VAL A 29 -22.54 2.64 -5.67
C VAL A 29 -21.74 1.35 -5.94
N LEU A 30 -20.46 1.35 -5.58
CA LEU A 30 -19.60 0.17 -5.71
C LEU A 30 -19.91 -0.87 -4.63
N PRO A 31 -19.71 -2.17 -4.90
CA PRO A 31 -19.95 -3.21 -3.91
C PRO A 31 -18.99 -3.09 -2.72
N GLU A 32 -19.43 -3.55 -1.55
CA GLU A 32 -18.59 -3.60 -0.35
C GLU A 32 -18.32 -5.06 0.04
N PRO A 33 -17.05 -5.50 0.17
CA PRO A 33 -15.82 -4.71 0.05
C PRO A 33 -15.43 -4.41 -1.42
N PHE A 34 -14.81 -3.25 -1.65
CA PHE A 34 -14.18 -2.87 -2.92
C PHE A 34 -12.67 -2.70 -2.74
N HIS A 35 -11.88 -3.44 -3.52
CA HIS A 35 -10.41 -3.40 -3.49
C HIS A 35 -9.87 -3.26 -4.92
N VAL A 36 -8.95 -2.32 -5.11
CA VAL A 36 -8.20 -2.15 -6.36
C VAL A 36 -6.77 -2.66 -6.17
N LEU A 37 -6.39 -3.68 -6.94
CA LEU A 37 -5.00 -4.08 -7.15
C LEU A 37 -4.53 -3.53 -8.49
N ALA A 38 -3.65 -2.53 -8.46
CA ALA A 38 -3.14 -1.89 -9.67
C ALA A 38 -1.68 -2.30 -9.92
N THR A 39 -1.40 -2.80 -11.12
CA THR A 39 -0.03 -3.09 -11.56
C THR A 39 0.49 -1.97 -12.47
N ALA A 40 1.78 -1.65 -12.38
CA ALA A 40 2.46 -0.72 -13.28
C ALA A 40 3.69 -1.41 -13.88
N ASN A 41 3.94 -1.18 -15.17
CA ASN A 41 5.15 -1.67 -15.82
C ASN A 41 6.29 -0.67 -15.59
N PRO A 42 7.41 -1.06 -14.94
CA PRO A 42 8.51 -0.14 -14.65
C PRO A 42 9.47 0.08 -15.82
N VAL A 43 9.42 -0.73 -16.89
CA VAL A 43 10.48 -0.76 -17.93
C VAL A 43 10.10 -0.02 -19.22
N GLU A 44 8.86 -0.17 -19.68
CA GLU A 44 8.43 0.45 -20.95
C GLU A 44 7.97 1.89 -20.71
N HIS A 45 8.67 2.84 -21.32
CA HIS A 45 8.35 4.27 -21.22
C HIS A 45 7.46 4.74 -22.39
N GLU A 46 7.56 4.12 -23.57
CA GLU A 46 6.69 4.44 -24.69
C GLU A 46 5.23 4.08 -24.40
N GLY A 47 4.34 5.07 -24.54
CA GLY A 47 2.90 4.89 -24.30
C GLY A 47 2.52 4.71 -22.83
N THR A 48 3.38 5.15 -21.90
CA THR A 48 3.04 5.19 -20.47
C THR A 48 2.87 6.61 -19.94
N TYR A 49 1.98 6.74 -18.97
CA TYR A 49 1.68 7.95 -18.22
C TYR A 49 1.93 7.65 -16.74
N PRO A 50 3.02 8.19 -16.15
CA PRO A 50 3.29 8.00 -14.73
C PRO A 50 2.14 8.59 -13.90
N LEU A 51 1.86 7.98 -12.76
CA LEU A 51 0.88 8.51 -11.83
C LEU A 51 1.54 9.62 -11.00
N PRO A 52 0.97 10.83 -10.95
CA PRO A 52 1.40 11.87 -10.02
C PRO A 52 1.40 11.37 -8.57
N GLU A 53 2.25 11.94 -7.71
CA GLU A 53 2.40 11.56 -6.31
C GLU A 53 1.07 11.68 -5.56
N ALA A 54 0.29 12.73 -5.84
CA ALA A 54 -1.04 12.93 -5.26
C ALA A 54 -2.01 11.77 -5.59
N GLN A 55 -1.80 11.07 -6.71
CA GLN A 55 -2.55 9.89 -7.11
C GLN A 55 -2.03 8.63 -6.41
N LEU A 56 -0.70 8.44 -6.38
CA LEU A 56 -0.07 7.33 -5.68
C LEU A 56 -0.42 7.31 -4.18
N ASP A 57 -0.56 8.48 -3.56
CA ASP A 57 -0.94 8.64 -2.15
C ASP A 57 -2.35 8.08 -1.83
N ARG A 58 -3.16 7.69 -2.84
CA ARG A 58 -4.43 6.95 -2.64
C ARG A 58 -4.25 5.44 -2.44
N PHE A 59 -3.11 4.87 -2.79
CA PHE A 59 -2.84 3.44 -2.60
C PHE A 59 -2.28 3.19 -1.21
N LEU A 60 -2.86 2.23 -0.48
CA LEU A 60 -2.42 1.88 0.88
C LEU A 60 -0.96 1.41 0.86
N LEU A 61 -0.65 0.45 -0.02
CA LEU A 61 0.67 -0.15 -0.16
C LEU A 61 1.12 -0.09 -1.62
N ARG A 62 2.42 0.09 -1.82
CA ARG A 62 3.14 -0.21 -3.06
C ARG A 62 4.19 -1.26 -2.75
N THR A 63 4.22 -2.31 -3.55
CA THR A 63 5.23 -3.37 -3.45
C THR A 63 5.82 -3.63 -4.82
N SER A 64 7.04 -4.17 -4.84
CA SER A 64 7.67 -4.69 -6.05
C SER A 64 7.57 -6.22 -6.04
N LEU A 65 7.21 -6.80 -7.18
CA LEU A 65 7.21 -8.25 -7.35
C LEU A 65 8.53 -8.64 -8.03
N GLY A 66 9.38 -9.33 -7.28
CA GLY A 66 10.57 -9.98 -7.81
C GLY A 66 10.26 -11.34 -8.43
N TYR A 67 11.31 -12.02 -8.91
CA TYR A 67 11.20 -13.43 -9.24
C TYR A 67 11.11 -14.26 -7.95
N PRO A 68 10.34 -15.36 -7.95
CA PRO A 68 10.34 -16.29 -6.82
C PRO A 68 11.73 -16.92 -6.63
N ASP A 69 11.99 -17.46 -5.43
CA ASP A 69 13.18 -18.27 -5.21
C ASP A 69 13.15 -19.55 -6.07
N ALA A 70 14.31 -20.14 -6.31
CA ALA A 70 14.46 -21.30 -7.20
C ALA A 70 13.56 -22.50 -6.81
N ALA A 71 13.32 -22.72 -5.52
CA ALA A 71 12.49 -23.83 -5.08
C ALA A 71 11.01 -23.54 -5.37
N SER A 72 10.55 -22.32 -5.13
CA SER A 72 9.20 -21.86 -5.47
C SER A 72 8.97 -21.85 -6.98
N GLU A 73 9.94 -21.38 -7.77
CA GLU A 73 9.86 -21.42 -9.24
C GLU A 73 9.76 -22.85 -9.78
N MET A 74 10.57 -23.77 -9.25
CA MET A 74 10.54 -25.18 -9.64
C MET A 74 9.17 -25.82 -9.32
N ARG A 75 8.57 -25.52 -8.17
CA ARG A 75 7.20 -25.99 -7.84
C ARG A 75 6.18 -25.47 -8.84
N VAL A 76 6.21 -24.19 -9.18
CA VAL A 76 5.27 -23.60 -10.17
C VAL A 76 5.40 -24.27 -11.53
N ILE A 77 6.63 -24.54 -11.99
CA ILE A 77 6.90 -25.22 -13.27
C ILE A 77 6.34 -26.65 -13.27
N GLN A 78 6.50 -27.38 -12.16
CA GLN A 78 6.07 -28.77 -12.02
C GLN A 78 4.55 -28.89 -11.86
N GLU A 79 3.97 -28.11 -10.95
CA GLU A 79 2.56 -28.24 -10.54
C GLU A 79 1.59 -27.58 -11.52
N ARG A 80 2.05 -26.54 -12.25
CA ARG A 80 1.22 -25.74 -13.18
C ARG A 80 -0.14 -25.38 -12.58
N PRO A 81 -0.17 -24.70 -11.41
CA PRO A 81 -1.39 -24.54 -10.61
C PRO A 81 -2.51 -23.83 -11.36
N SER A 82 -2.20 -22.97 -12.34
CA SER A 82 -3.20 -22.30 -13.17
C SER A 82 -4.06 -23.24 -14.01
N MET A 83 -3.58 -24.44 -14.35
CA MET A 83 -4.37 -25.42 -15.11
C MET A 83 -5.11 -26.42 -14.21
N ASN A 84 -4.59 -26.70 -13.01
CA ASN A 84 -5.04 -27.84 -12.20
C ASN A 84 -5.68 -27.44 -10.86
N ALA A 85 -5.22 -26.36 -10.21
CA ALA A 85 -5.56 -26.07 -8.81
C ALA A 85 -6.64 -24.99 -8.66
N LEU A 86 -6.80 -24.12 -9.65
CA LEU A 86 -7.78 -23.02 -9.56
C LEU A 86 -9.23 -23.47 -9.79
N THR A 87 -9.44 -24.60 -10.48
CA THR A 87 -10.78 -25.08 -10.84
C THR A 87 -11.56 -25.62 -9.65
N ASP A 88 -10.87 -26.21 -8.67
CA ASP A 88 -11.50 -26.85 -7.50
C ASP A 88 -11.47 -25.97 -6.24
N LEU A 89 -10.97 -24.74 -6.35
CA LEU A 89 -10.81 -23.82 -5.22
C LEU A 89 -12.16 -23.48 -4.60
N GLN A 90 -12.35 -23.84 -3.34
CA GLN A 90 -13.54 -23.49 -2.57
C GLN A 90 -13.35 -22.17 -1.84
N PRO A 91 -14.41 -21.35 -1.68
CA PRO A 91 -14.35 -20.15 -0.86
C PRO A 91 -13.96 -20.49 0.58
N ALA A 92 -12.86 -19.90 1.06
CA ALA A 92 -12.41 -20.07 2.45
C ALA A 92 -13.18 -19.17 3.43
N VAL A 93 -13.71 -18.05 2.93
CA VAL A 93 -14.47 -17.04 3.70
C VAL A 93 -15.57 -16.44 2.83
N THR A 94 -16.61 -15.94 3.48
CA THR A 94 -17.73 -15.20 2.90
C THR A 94 -17.46 -13.69 2.91
N LEU A 95 -18.24 -12.93 2.14
CA LEU A 95 -18.14 -11.46 2.14
C LEU A 95 -18.48 -10.85 3.51
N GLU A 96 -19.39 -11.45 4.26
CA GLU A 96 -19.78 -10.98 5.59
C GLU A 96 -18.68 -11.21 6.63
N GLU A 97 -17.95 -12.31 6.51
CA GLU A 97 -16.76 -12.58 7.33
C GLU A 97 -15.65 -11.57 6.99
N ILE A 98 -15.43 -11.23 5.72
CA ILE A 98 -14.45 -10.19 5.34
C ILE A 98 -14.82 -8.84 5.96
N ARG A 99 -16.10 -8.43 5.91
CA ARG A 99 -16.57 -7.19 6.55
C ARG A 99 -16.34 -7.21 8.06
N SER A 100 -16.65 -8.33 8.69
CA SER A 100 -16.39 -8.53 10.12
C SER A 100 -14.90 -8.38 10.44
N MET A 101 -14.02 -8.93 9.60
CA MET A 101 -12.56 -8.77 9.74
C MET A 101 -12.09 -7.31 9.57
N GLN A 102 -12.71 -6.55 8.66
CA GLN A 102 -12.42 -5.11 8.50
C GLN A 102 -12.78 -4.33 9.76
N ILE A 103 -13.96 -4.57 10.34
CA ILE A 103 -14.39 -3.95 11.61
C ILE A 103 -13.41 -4.30 12.74
N MET A 104 -13.08 -5.58 12.91
CA MET A 104 -12.11 -6.02 13.92
C MET A 104 -10.74 -5.34 13.74
N THR A 105 -10.30 -5.18 12.49
CA THR A 105 -9.06 -4.46 12.18
C THR A 105 -9.14 -3.02 12.65
N ASP A 106 -10.23 -2.32 12.35
CA ASP A 106 -10.46 -0.93 12.77
C ASP A 106 -10.60 -0.79 14.29
N GLU A 107 -11.01 -1.83 15.01
CA GLU A 107 -11.09 -1.84 16.49
C GLU A 107 -9.76 -2.16 17.18
N THR A 108 -8.74 -2.61 16.44
CA THR A 108 -7.43 -2.97 16.99
C THR A 108 -6.80 -1.78 17.72
N LYS A 109 -6.41 -1.99 18.98
CA LYS A 109 -5.89 -0.94 19.86
C LYS A 109 -4.56 -0.38 19.34
N LEU A 110 -4.53 0.94 19.14
CA LEU A 110 -3.33 1.71 18.84
C LEU A 110 -3.04 2.62 20.02
N ASP A 111 -2.07 2.25 20.85
CA ASP A 111 -1.70 3.05 22.02
C ASP A 111 -1.05 4.38 21.62
N THR A 112 -1.17 5.38 22.49
CA THR A 112 -0.66 6.74 22.26
C THR A 112 0.84 6.75 21.97
N SER A 113 1.62 5.83 22.57
CA SER A 113 3.05 5.67 22.29
C SER A 113 3.32 5.27 20.85
N ILE A 114 2.54 4.34 20.30
CA ILE A 114 2.63 3.91 18.90
C ILE A 114 2.17 5.01 17.95
N ALA A 115 1.07 5.70 18.28
CA ALA A 115 0.60 6.84 17.49
C ALA A 115 1.66 7.96 17.45
N SER A 116 2.33 8.22 18.58
CA SER A 116 3.45 9.15 18.65
C SER A 116 4.65 8.67 17.83
N TYR A 117 4.99 7.38 17.88
CA TYR A 117 6.06 6.81 17.06
C TYR A 117 5.81 7.01 15.54
N ILE A 118 4.59 6.69 15.06
CA ILE A 118 4.20 6.94 13.66
C ILE A 118 4.28 8.44 13.31
N GLN A 119 3.84 9.31 14.23
CA GLN A 119 3.92 10.75 14.03
C GLN A 119 5.37 11.24 13.97
N GLN A 120 6.28 10.69 14.78
CA GLN A 120 7.71 11.03 14.77
C GLN A 120 8.37 10.58 13.45
N LEU A 121 8.04 9.38 12.95
CA LEU A 121 8.47 8.92 11.63
C LEU A 121 8.00 9.86 10.50
N ALA A 122 6.71 10.24 10.53
CA ALA A 122 6.17 11.19 9.58
C ALA A 122 6.86 12.57 9.70
N GLN A 123 7.09 13.06 10.91
CA GLN A 123 7.79 14.32 11.14
C GLN A 123 9.23 14.26 10.64
N LYS A 124 9.95 13.16 10.88
CA LYS A 124 11.31 12.96 10.39
C LYS A 124 11.34 13.07 8.86
N SER A 125 10.45 12.36 8.16
CA SER A 125 10.36 12.42 6.69
C SER A 125 10.13 13.83 6.13
N ARG A 126 9.52 14.74 6.90
CA ARG A 126 9.24 16.13 6.47
C ARG A 126 10.42 17.08 6.64
N ASN A 127 11.45 16.68 7.39
CA ASN A 127 12.56 17.56 7.78
C ASN A 127 13.94 17.05 7.33
N ILE A 128 13.98 15.97 6.53
CA ILE A 128 15.25 15.48 5.97
C ILE A 128 15.57 16.18 4.64
N PRO A 129 16.82 16.60 4.40
CA PRO A 129 17.22 17.28 3.16
C PRO A 129 16.99 16.47 1.88
N GLU A 130 17.01 15.14 1.99
CA GLU A 130 16.86 14.19 0.88
C GLU A 130 15.46 14.23 0.24
N LEU A 131 14.46 14.76 0.94
CA LEU A 131 13.07 14.82 0.47
C LEU A 131 12.60 16.27 0.29
N SER A 132 12.01 16.54 -0.88
CA SER A 132 11.27 17.78 -1.15
C SER A 132 9.84 17.71 -0.62
N LEU A 133 9.29 16.49 -0.50
CA LEU A 133 7.98 16.21 0.08
C LEU A 133 8.07 14.97 0.99
N GLY A 134 7.81 15.17 2.28
CA GLY A 134 7.67 14.09 3.26
C GLY A 134 6.26 13.52 3.37
N LEU A 135 6.04 12.66 4.35
CA LEU A 135 4.77 11.96 4.52
C LEU A 135 3.61 12.87 4.92
N SER A 136 2.51 12.74 4.18
CA SER A 136 1.22 13.36 4.51
C SER A 136 0.59 12.73 5.76
N THR A 137 -0.43 13.38 6.32
CA THR A 137 -1.27 12.77 7.36
C THR A 137 -1.93 11.48 6.87
N ARG A 138 -2.28 11.40 5.58
CA ARG A 138 -2.82 10.18 4.97
C ARG A 138 -1.78 9.05 4.94
N GLY A 139 -0.51 9.37 4.72
CA GLY A 139 0.59 8.40 4.85
C GLY A 139 0.73 7.87 6.28
N ALA A 140 0.64 8.72 7.29
CA ALA A 140 0.67 8.29 8.69
C ALA A 140 -0.53 7.38 9.05
N LEU A 141 -1.74 7.73 8.57
CA LEU A 141 -2.94 6.89 8.73
C LEU A 141 -2.81 5.55 8.01
N ALA A 142 -2.20 5.52 6.82
CA ALA A 142 -1.94 4.29 6.08
C ALA A 142 -1.03 3.33 6.85
N VAL A 143 0.05 3.86 7.46
CA VAL A 143 0.93 3.08 8.33
C VAL A 143 0.18 2.51 9.53
N ALA A 144 -0.63 3.34 10.21
CA ALA A 144 -1.42 2.89 11.36
C ALA A 144 -2.42 1.79 10.97
N GLN A 145 -3.09 1.92 9.82
CA GLN A 145 -4.03 0.92 9.32
C GLN A 145 -3.34 -0.40 8.97
N ALA A 146 -2.18 -0.34 8.31
CA ALA A 146 -1.38 -1.51 7.98
C ALA A 146 -0.89 -2.22 9.25
N ALA A 147 -0.46 -1.46 10.27
CA ALA A 147 -0.03 -2.02 11.55
C ALA A 147 -1.18 -2.70 12.31
N ARG A 148 -2.40 -2.13 12.31
CA ARG A 148 -3.60 -2.77 12.88
C ARG A 148 -3.92 -4.10 12.18
N ALA A 149 -3.88 -4.11 10.85
CA ALA A 149 -4.11 -5.35 10.09
C ALA A 149 -3.05 -6.42 10.41
N THR A 150 -1.78 -6.02 10.53
CA THR A 150 -0.67 -6.91 10.88
C THR A 150 -0.85 -7.53 12.26
N ALA A 151 -1.23 -6.73 13.26
CA ALA A 151 -1.53 -7.22 14.59
C ALA A 151 -2.62 -8.30 14.57
N ARG A 152 -3.73 -8.06 13.85
CA ARG A 152 -4.81 -9.05 13.69
C ARG A 152 -4.36 -10.33 12.98
N LEU A 153 -3.56 -10.20 11.92
CA LEU A 153 -2.98 -11.36 11.22
C LEU A 153 -2.03 -12.18 12.11
N LYS A 154 -1.44 -11.54 13.14
CA LYS A 154 -0.60 -12.16 14.17
C LYS A 154 -1.38 -12.48 15.46
N ASP A 155 -2.70 -12.56 15.38
CA ASP A 155 -3.59 -12.95 16.48
C ASP A 155 -3.49 -12.03 17.72
N ARG A 156 -3.32 -10.72 17.49
CA ARG A 156 -3.30 -9.67 18.53
C ARG A 156 -4.34 -8.59 18.24
N ASP A 157 -4.94 -8.06 19.30
CA ASP A 157 -5.88 -6.95 19.27
C ASP A 157 -5.23 -5.60 19.63
N TYR A 158 -3.90 -5.55 19.72
CA TYR A 158 -3.11 -4.34 19.95
C TYR A 158 -1.88 -4.30 19.03
N VAL A 159 -1.50 -3.09 18.63
CA VAL A 159 -0.35 -2.83 17.77
C VAL A 159 0.94 -2.72 18.60
N ILE A 160 2.02 -3.34 18.11
CA ILE A 160 3.39 -3.18 18.63
C ILE A 160 4.27 -2.46 17.59
N PRO A 161 5.43 -1.89 17.97
CA PRO A 161 6.27 -1.15 17.03
C PRO A 161 6.73 -1.96 15.81
N GLU A 162 6.91 -3.28 15.96
CA GLU A 162 7.28 -4.18 14.89
C GLU A 162 6.21 -4.24 13.78
N ASP A 163 4.93 -4.09 14.12
CA ASP A 163 3.84 -4.04 13.15
C ASP A 163 3.87 -2.76 12.31
N VAL A 164 4.36 -1.66 12.90
CA VAL A 164 4.61 -0.40 12.18
C VAL A 164 5.78 -0.59 11.22
N ALA A 165 6.88 -1.18 11.70
CA ALA A 165 8.10 -1.39 10.94
C ALA A 165 7.87 -2.29 9.71
N GLU A 166 7.11 -3.39 9.85
CA GLU A 166 6.90 -4.40 8.80
C GLU A 166 6.32 -3.84 7.50
N HIS A 167 5.48 -2.81 7.59
CA HIS A 167 4.82 -2.21 6.43
C HIS A 167 5.17 -0.75 6.20
N PHE A 168 6.09 -0.17 7.00
CA PHE A 168 6.46 1.24 6.87
C PHE A 168 6.90 1.57 5.45
N VAL A 169 7.90 0.86 4.91
CA VAL A 169 8.46 1.11 3.57
C VAL A 169 7.40 0.98 2.47
N ALA A 170 6.61 -0.10 2.50
CA ALA A 170 5.56 -0.35 1.50
C ALA A 170 4.41 0.66 1.58
N ALA A 171 4.12 1.19 2.76
CA ALA A 171 3.05 2.17 2.96
C ALA A 171 3.48 3.62 2.63
N THR A 172 4.78 3.90 2.59
CA THR A 172 5.30 5.28 2.62
C THR A 172 6.19 5.67 1.45
N SER A 173 6.98 4.75 0.89
CA SER A 173 7.98 5.07 -0.16
C SER A 173 7.37 5.81 -1.36
N HIS A 174 6.17 5.43 -1.80
CA HIS A 174 5.45 6.05 -2.93
C HIS A 174 4.71 7.35 -2.60
N ARG A 175 4.82 7.84 -1.36
CA ARG A 175 4.17 9.06 -0.87
C ARG A 175 5.15 10.20 -0.64
N MET A 176 6.44 9.95 -0.85
CA MET A 176 7.52 10.91 -0.67
C MET A 176 8.08 11.32 -2.03
N ALA A 177 8.58 12.55 -2.12
CA ALA A 177 9.26 13.04 -3.32
C ALA A 177 10.72 13.41 -2.97
N PRO A 178 11.71 12.93 -3.74
CA PRO A 178 13.10 13.26 -3.48
C PRO A 178 13.39 14.72 -3.80
N SER A 179 14.41 15.28 -3.14
CA SER A 179 14.95 16.61 -3.47
C SER A 179 15.76 16.60 -4.77
N ASP A 180 16.41 15.47 -5.08
CA ASP A 180 17.12 15.25 -6.33
C ASP A 180 16.14 14.79 -7.43
N PRO A 181 15.92 15.59 -8.50
CA PRO A 181 15.00 15.23 -9.57
C PRO A 181 15.37 13.93 -10.31
N SER A 182 16.63 13.51 -10.28
CA SER A 182 17.07 12.26 -10.92
C SER A 182 16.52 11.01 -10.23
N LEU A 183 16.08 11.13 -8.98
CA LEU A 183 15.56 10.03 -8.17
C LEU A 183 14.03 9.93 -8.20
N ILE A 184 13.31 10.81 -8.90
CA ILE A 184 11.83 10.87 -8.89
C ILE A 184 11.21 9.52 -9.29
N ASP A 185 11.78 8.87 -10.31
CA ASP A 185 11.32 7.56 -10.78
C ASP A 185 12.07 6.37 -10.15
N ASP A 186 13.01 6.64 -9.23
CA ASP A 186 13.79 5.60 -8.54
C ASP A 186 13.07 5.12 -7.27
N ALA A 187 12.24 4.10 -7.45
CA ALA A 187 11.52 3.45 -6.35
C ALA A 187 12.45 2.90 -5.26
N ARG A 188 13.63 2.39 -5.64
CA ARG A 188 14.57 1.77 -4.68
C ARG A 188 15.23 2.82 -3.81
N ALA A 189 15.56 3.98 -4.38
CA ALA A 189 16.09 5.10 -3.61
C ALA A 189 15.08 5.56 -2.55
N LEU A 190 13.80 5.69 -2.91
CA LEU A 190 12.74 6.06 -1.97
C LEU A 190 12.45 4.99 -0.91
N GLU A 191 12.52 3.70 -1.28
CA GLU A 191 12.44 2.60 -0.32
C GLU A 191 13.60 2.64 0.69
N GLN A 192 14.82 2.94 0.23
CA GLN A 192 15.99 3.07 1.11
C GLN A 192 15.85 4.27 2.06
N ILE A 193 15.40 5.43 1.57
CA ILE A 193 15.14 6.60 2.42
C ILE A 193 14.09 6.27 3.48
N ALA A 194 13.03 5.53 3.13
CA ALA A 194 12.01 5.10 4.09
C ALA A 194 12.60 4.18 5.18
N ASP A 195 13.44 3.22 4.80
CA ASP A 195 14.13 2.33 5.73
C ASP A 195 15.10 3.10 6.65
N ASP A 196 15.83 4.07 6.11
CA ASP A 196 16.74 4.92 6.89
C ASP A 196 15.97 5.79 7.91
N ILE A 197 14.81 6.34 7.52
CA ILE A 197 13.92 7.05 8.44
C ILE A 197 13.47 6.11 9.57
N LEU A 198 13.02 4.90 9.24
CA LEU A 198 12.54 3.92 10.20
C LEU A 198 13.60 3.57 11.25
N ARG A 199 14.86 3.40 10.82
CA ARG A 199 16.01 3.10 11.70
C ARG A 199 16.48 4.29 12.53
N SER A 200 16.15 5.51 12.11
CA SER A 200 16.63 6.74 12.75
C SER A 200 15.77 7.24 13.92
N VAL A 201 14.55 6.71 14.07
CA VAL A 201 13.61 7.11 15.12
C VAL A 201 13.59 6.04 16.19
N ASP A 202 13.77 6.46 17.45
CA ASP A 202 13.77 5.56 18.59
C ASP A 202 12.44 4.81 18.71
N VAL A 203 12.55 3.49 18.89
CA VAL A 203 11.40 2.61 19.10
C VAL A 203 10.89 2.82 20.52
N PRO A 204 9.57 3.04 20.72
CA PRO A 204 9.02 3.20 22.07
C PRO A 204 9.19 1.90 22.88
N ILE A 205 9.50 2.06 24.17
CA ILE A 205 9.63 0.97 25.15
C ILE A 205 8.25 0.60 25.71
#